data_AF-A0A1Y0CKI7-F1
#
_entry.id   AF-A0A1Y0CKI7-F1
#
_cell.length_a   1.000
_cell.length_b   1.000
_cell.length_c   1.000
_cell.angle_alpha   90.00
_cell.angle_beta   90.00
_cell.angle_gamma   90.00
#
_symmetry.space_group_name_H-M   'P 1'
#
loop_
_entity.id
_entity.type
_entity.pdbx_description
1 polymer ?
#
loop_
_entity_poly.entity_id
_entity_poly.type
_entity_poly.pdbx_seq_one_letter_code
_entity_poly.pdbx_strand_id
1 'polypeptide(L)' 'MPGITSVLFIISIVMLFGGGNYFLAAQRAGVYPPRRVLQQRAITVGGAGGVIFLLAILVTWVV' A
#
# COMPACT_ATOMS: atom_id res chain seq x y z
N MET A 1 4.40 22.94 -1.43
CA MET A 1 5.60 22.27 -2.00
C MET A 1 5.17 21.10 -2.89
N PRO A 2 4.84 21.37 -4.17
CA PRO A 2 4.22 20.39 -5.07
C PRO A 2 5.02 19.10 -5.22
N GLY A 3 6.36 19.18 -5.23
CA GLY A 3 7.21 18.01 -5.37
C GLY A 3 7.08 16.99 -4.22
N ILE A 4 6.91 17.46 -2.98
CA ILE A 4 6.82 16.58 -1.80
C ILE A 4 5.50 15.81 -1.81
N THR A 5 4.38 16.49 -2.09
CA THR A 5 3.06 15.85 -2.16
C THR A 5 2.98 14.87 -3.33
N SER A 6 3.53 15.20 -4.50
CA SER A 6 3.61 14.28 -5.63
C SER A 6 4.40 13.00 -5.30
N VAL A 7 5.55 13.11 -4.63
CA VAL A 7 6.35 11.96 -4.22
C VAL A 7 5.58 11.07 -3.22
N LEU A 8 4.91 11.67 -2.24
CA LEU A 8 4.09 10.93 -1.27
C LEU A 8 2.96 10.16 -1.96
N PHE A 9 2.26 10.79 -2.93
CA PHE A 9 1.24 10.11 -3.71
C PHE A 9 1.80 8.94 -4.52
N ILE A 10 2.93 9.13 -5.21
CA ILE A 10 3.58 8.05 -5.98
C ILE A 10 3.94 6.86 -5.08
N ILE A 11 4.58 7.11 -3.94
CA ILE A 11 4.97 6.05 -2.99
C ILE A 11 3.74 5.31 -2.46
N SER A 12 2.69 6.05 -2.10
CA SER A 12 1.45 5.47 -1.59
C SER A 12 0.79 4.55 -2.61
N ILE A 13 0.73 4.96 -3.88
CA ILE A 13 0.15 4.18 -4.97
C ILE A 13 0.96 2.90 -5.15
N VAL A 14 2.29 2.97 -5.22
CA VAL A 14 3.15 1.78 -5.38
C VAL A 14 2.93 0.79 -4.23
N MET A 15 2.83 1.26 -2.98
CA MET A 15 2.54 0.39 -1.85
C MET A 15 1.12 -0.20 -1.89
N LEU A 16 0.11 0.57 -2.28
CA LEU A 16 -1.26 0.06 -2.42
C LEU A 16 -1.34 -1.05 -3.48
N PHE A 17 -0.69 -0.86 -4.63
CA PHE A 17 -0.59 -1.91 -5.66
C PHE A 17 0.23 -3.11 -5.19
N GLY A 18 1.33 -2.89 -4.47
CA GLY A 18 2.13 -3.96 -3.86
C GLY A 18 1.32 -4.80 -2.86
N GLY A 19 0.56 -4.14 -1.98
CA GLY A 19 -0.35 -4.79 -1.03
C GLY A 19 -1.47 -5.55 -1.73
N GLY A 20 -2.09 -4.94 -2.76
CA GLY A 20 -3.10 -5.58 -3.60
C GLY A 20 -2.58 -6.83 -4.31
N ASN A 21 -1.34 -6.81 -4.80
CA ASN A 21 -0.71 -7.97 -5.42
C ASN A 21 -0.54 -9.13 -4.41
N TYR A 22 -0.08 -8.85 -3.19
CA TYR A 22 0.00 -9.87 -2.14
C TYR A 22 -1.39 -10.39 -1.74
N PHE A 23 -2.41 -9.55 -1.74
CA PHE A 23 -3.79 -9.94 -1.45
C PHE A 23 -4.35 -10.88 -2.53
N LEU A 24 -4.15 -10.55 -3.81
CA LEU A 24 -4.54 -11.41 -4.93
C LEU A 24 -3.76 -12.73 -4.93
N ALA A 25 -2.47 -12.68 -4.64
CA ALA A 25 -1.64 -13.89 -4.50
C ALA A 25 -2.12 -14.79 -3.34
N ALA A 26 -2.64 -14.21 -2.26
CA ALA A 26 -3.22 -14.96 -1.14
C ALA A 26 -4.55 -15.66 -1.47
N GLN A 27 -5.22 -15.29 -2.56
CA GLN A 27 -6.49 -15.91 -2.99
C GLN A 27 -6.31 -17.11 -3.91
N ARG A 28 -5.12 -17.30 -4.47
CA ARG A 28 -4.84 -18.47 -5.33
C ARG A 28 -4.86 -19.77 -4.51
N ALA A 29 -5.29 -20.87 -5.12
CA ALA A 29 -5.30 -22.19 -4.48
C ALA A 29 -3.89 -22.83 -4.50
N GLY A 30 -3.53 -23.59 -3.46
CA GLY A 30 -2.25 -24.30 -3.39
C GLY A 30 -1.01 -23.42 -3.23
N VAL A 31 -1.16 -22.20 -2.72
CA VAL A 31 -0.08 -21.20 -2.69
C VAL A 31 0.90 -21.47 -1.55
N TYR A 32 2.18 -21.49 -1.92
CA TYR A 32 3.30 -21.25 -1.01
C TYR A 32 3.91 -19.88 -1.35
N PRO A 33 4.18 -18.99 -0.38
CA PRO A 33 4.06 -19.13 1.08
C PRO A 33 2.62 -19.29 1.60
N PRO A 34 2.41 -19.67 2.88
CA PRO A 34 1.08 -19.86 3.45
C PRO A 34 0.19 -18.63 3.32
N ARG A 35 -1.11 -18.82 3.06
CA ARG A 35 -2.10 -17.74 2.86
C ARG A 35 -2.05 -16.64 3.93
N ARG A 36 -1.90 -17.02 5.20
CA ARG A 36 -1.80 -16.08 6.34
C ARG A 36 -0.61 -15.13 6.21
N VAL A 37 0.53 -15.62 5.72
CA VAL A 37 1.76 -14.82 5.52
C VAL A 37 1.55 -13.81 4.39
N LEU A 38 0.93 -14.22 3.28
CA LEU A 38 0.60 -13.30 2.19
C LEU A 38 -0.43 -12.25 2.62
N GLN A 39 -1.44 -12.64 3.40
CA GLN A 39 -2.42 -11.69 3.95
C GLN A 39 -1.78 -10.68 4.90
N GLN A 40 -0.89 -11.12 5.80
CA GLN A 40 -0.14 -10.22 6.67
C GLN A 40 0.69 -9.23 5.84
N ARG A 41 1.41 -9.70 4.81
CA ARG A 41 2.17 -8.81 3.91
C ARG A 41 1.27 -7.83 3.16
N ALA A 42 0.11 -8.30 2.69
CA ALA A 42 -0.87 -7.44 2.03
C ALA A 42 -1.39 -6.35 2.96
N ILE A 43 -1.70 -6.68 4.21
CA ILE A 43 -2.17 -5.73 5.23
C ILE A 43 -1.05 -4.77 5.62
N THR A 44 0.17 -5.25 5.85
CA THR A 44 1.29 -4.39 6.23
C THR A 44 1.63 -3.40 5.11
N VAL A 45 1.81 -3.90 3.88
CA VAL A 45 2.21 -3.05 2.75
C VAL A 45 1.05 -2.18 2.27
N GLY A 46 -0.15 -2.76 2.11
CA GLY A 46 -1.33 -2.01 1.70
C GLY A 46 -1.81 -1.03 2.78
N GLY A 47 -1.75 -1.42 4.06
CA GLY A 47 -2.10 -0.56 5.19
C GLY A 47 -1.13 0.62 5.32
N ALA A 48 0.17 0.39 5.24
CA ALA A 48 1.14 1.49 5.24
C ALA A 48 0.99 2.39 3.99
N GLY A 49 0.69 1.83 2.81
CA GLY A 49 0.33 2.60 1.62
C GLY A 49 -0.90 3.49 1.85
N GLY A 50 -1.94 2.95 2.48
CA GLY A 50 -3.15 3.71 2.84
C GLY A 50 -2.89 4.82 3.84
N VAL A 51 -2.06 4.58 4.87
CA VAL A 51 -1.65 5.62 5.83
C VAL A 51 -0.87 6.74 5.14
N ILE A 52 0.09 6.39 4.27
CA ILE A 52 0.86 7.39 3.50
C ILE A 52 -0.05 8.17 2.55
N PHE A 53 -1.04 7.53 1.94
CA PHE A 53 -2.03 8.20 1.10
C PHE A 53 -2.85 9.24 1.88
N LEU A 54 -3.34 8.87 3.07
CA LEU A 54 -4.05 9.79 3.96
C LEU A 54 -3.14 10.95 4.40
N LEU A 55 -1.89 10.67 4.74
CA LEU A 55 -0.90 11.71 5.06
C LEU A 55 -0.67 12.64 3.86
N ALA A 56 -0.55 12.11 2.65
CA ALA A 56 -0.37 12.91 1.43
C ALA A 56 -1.54 13.87 1.21
N ILE A 57 -2.78 13.41 1.45
CA ILE A 57 -3.98 14.25 1.42
C ILE A 57 -3.87 15.35 2.47
N LEU A 58 -3.60 15.01 3.73
CA LEU A 58 -3.50 16.00 4.82
C LEU A 58 -2.43 17.05 4.54
N VAL A 59 -1.25 16.65 4.07
CA VAL A 59 -0.17 17.58 3.71
C VAL A 59 -0.59 18.49 2.56
N THR A 60 -1.34 17.98 1.58
CA THR A 60 -1.86 18.79 0.47
C THR A 60 -2.88 19.84 0.93
N TRP A 61 -3.65 19.57 1.98
CA TRP A 61 -4.58 20.54 2.55
C TRP A 61 -3.90 21.61 3.42
N VAL A 62 -2.79 21.26 4.07
CA VAL A 62 -2.08 22.15 4.99
C VAL A 62 -1.12 23.10 4.27
N VAL A 63 -0.59 22.70 3.11
CA VAL A 63 0.48 23.39 2.37
C VAL A 63 -0.02 23.99 1.06
#